data_AF-A0A962WT77-F1
#
_entry.id   AF-A0A962WT77-F1
#
_cell.length_a   1.000
_cell.length_b   1.000
_cell.length_c   1.000
_cell.angle_alpha   90.00
_cell.angle_beta   90.00
_cell.angle_gamma   90.00
#
_symmetry.space_group_name_H-M   'P 1'
#
loop_
_entity.id
_entity.type
_entity.pdbx_description
1 polymer ?
#
loop_
_entity_poly.entity_id
_entity_poly.type
_entity_poly.pdbx_seq_one_letter_code
_entity_poly.pdbx_strand_id
1 'polypeptide(L)' 'MNSDHSLINQVDACVARICDLGCAMVYRTIERIEAGEEVAEVATVDDATRRAVLDELKAVMAVYDARDGGASCKVE' A
#
# COMPACT_ATOMS: atom_id res chain seq x y z
N MET A 1 2.19 -6.11 27.21
CA MET A 1 1.43 -5.75 26.00
C MET A 1 2.24 -4.73 25.22
N ASN A 2 2.17 -4.78 23.88
CA ASN A 2 2.72 -3.82 22.89
C ASN A 2 4.00 -4.25 22.15
N SER A 3 3.94 -5.38 21.44
CA SER A 3 4.82 -5.62 20.27
C SER A 3 4.09 -5.37 18.95
N ASP A 4 2.75 -5.35 18.95
CA ASP A 4 1.92 -5.25 17.74
C ASP A 4 1.78 -3.83 17.18
N HIS A 5 1.96 -2.79 18.01
CA HIS A 5 1.72 -1.40 17.61
C HIS A 5 2.81 -0.82 16.68
N SER A 6 4.01 -1.41 16.69
CA SER A 6 5.13 -1.00 15.81
C SER A 6 4.87 -1.39 14.35
N LEU A 7 4.29 -2.58 14.14
CA LEU A 7 3.90 -3.09 12.82
C LEU A 7 2.85 -2.21 12.16
N ILE A 8 1.79 -1.88 12.89
CA ILE A 8 0.69 -1.03 12.39
C ILE A 8 1.23 0.35 11.99
N ASN A 9 2.12 0.94 12.79
CA ASN A 9 2.70 2.25 12.47
C ASN A 9 3.61 2.21 11.22
N GLN A 10 4.35 1.13 10.99
CA GLN A 10 5.16 0.97 9.78
C GLN A 10 4.28 0.79 8.54
N VAL A 11 3.18 0.04 8.68
CA VAL A 11 2.19 -0.15 7.62
C VAL A 11 1.57 1.19 7.22
N ASP A 12 1.03 1.91 8.19
CA ASP A 12 0.37 3.21 7.98
C ASP A 12 1.34 4.23 7.34
N ALA A 13 2.58 4.30 7.81
CA ALA A 13 3.59 5.19 7.24
C ALA A 13 3.96 4.83 5.80
N CYS A 14 4.01 3.54 5.44
CA CYS A 14 4.22 3.10 4.06
C CYS A 14 3.00 3.43 3.19
N VAL A 15 1.80 3.09 3.64
CA VAL A 15 0.56 3.36 2.92
C VAL A 15 0.42 4.86 2.65
N ALA A 16 0.68 5.71 3.63
CA ALA A 16 0.64 7.16 3.48
C ALA A 16 1.65 7.67 2.43
N ARG A 17 2.90 7.19 2.46
CA ARG A 17 3.92 7.57 1.45
C ARG A 17 3.54 7.11 0.05
N ILE A 18 3.05 5.89 -0.09
CA ILE A 18 2.67 5.32 -1.39
C ILE A 18 1.43 6.06 -1.93
N CYS A 19 0.45 6.40 -1.08
CA CYS A 19 -0.71 7.22 -1.45
C CYS A 19 -0.31 8.63 -1.89
N ASP A 20 0.70 9.26 -1.28
CA ASP A 20 1.20 10.59 -1.67
C ASP A 20 1.81 10.59 -3.07
N LEU A 21 2.40 9.46 -3.49
CA LEU A 21 2.94 9.26 -4.85
C LEU A 21 1.84 9.08 -5.93
N GLY A 22 0.59 8.90 -5.53
CA GLY A 22 -0.56 8.79 -6.41
C GLY A 22 -1.00 7.36 -6.71
N CYS A 23 -2.27 7.22 -7.12
CA CYS A 23 -2.96 5.94 -7.29
C CYS A 23 -2.26 4.97 -8.27
N ALA A 24 -1.63 5.49 -9.33
CA ALA A 24 -0.89 4.65 -10.29
C ALA A 24 0.36 4.01 -9.66
N MET A 25 1.04 4.73 -8.77
CA MET A 25 2.21 4.23 -8.05
C MET A 25 1.78 3.20 -7.00
N VAL A 26 0.66 3.45 -6.32
CA VAL A 26 0.02 2.48 -5.42
C VAL A 26 -0.22 1.15 -6.12
N TYR A 27 -0.90 1.16 -7.27
CA TYR A 27 -1.16 -0.06 -8.04
C TYR A 27 0.12 -0.80 -8.43
N ARG A 28 1.12 -0.09 -8.97
CA ARG A 28 2.41 -0.71 -9.30
C ARG A 28 3.11 -1.32 -8.10
N THR A 29 2.99 -0.69 -6.93
CA THR A 29 3.57 -1.21 -5.70
C THR A 29 2.88 -2.50 -5.26
N ILE A 30 1.56 -2.53 -5.31
CA ILE A 30 0.75 -3.73 -5.06
C ILE A 30 1.18 -4.85 -6.01
N GLU A 31 1.23 -4.57 -7.33
CA GLU A 31 1.63 -5.57 -8.34
C GLU A 31 3.03 -6.11 -8.12
N ARG A 32 4.01 -5.25 -7.81
CA ARG A 32 5.39 -5.67 -7.53
C ARG A 32 5.46 -6.55 -6.29
N ILE A 33 4.76 -6.19 -5.23
CA ILE A 33 4.68 -6.99 -4.00
C ILE A 33 4.02 -8.36 -4.29
N GLU A 34 2.95 -8.40 -5.09
CA GLU A 34 2.28 -9.65 -5.48
C GLU A 34 3.11 -10.53 -6.40
N ALA A 35 3.92 -9.91 -7.27
CA ALA A 35 4.89 -10.60 -8.11
C ALA A 35 6.08 -11.16 -7.33
N GLY A 36 6.20 -10.82 -6.04
CA GLY A 36 7.35 -11.20 -5.21
C GLY A 36 8.60 -10.35 -5.50
N GLU A 37 8.43 -9.18 -6.12
CA GLU A 37 9.52 -8.23 -6.30
C GLU A 37 9.81 -7.44 -5.02
N GLU A 38 11.10 -7.15 -4.81
CA GLU A 38 11.53 -6.29 -3.73
C GLU A 38 11.18 -4.82 -4.05
N VAL A 39 10.29 -4.25 -3.23
CA VAL A 39 9.96 -2.83 -3.27
C VAL A 39 10.62 -2.15 -2.08
N ALA A 40 11.39 -1.09 -2.33
CA ALA A 40 12.17 -0.38 -1.31
C ALA A 40 11.33 0.01 -0.07
N GLU A 41 10.06 0.38 -0.27
CA GLU A 41 9.15 0.78 0.82
C GLU A 41 8.81 -0.38 1.77
N VAL A 42 8.84 -1.63 1.30
CA VAL A 42 8.56 -2.83 2.11
C VAL A 42 9.73 -3.81 2.16
N ALA A 43 10.91 -3.39 1.69
CA ALA A 43 12.14 -4.19 1.72
C ALA A 43 12.73 -4.25 3.14
N THR A 44 12.43 -3.25 3.96
CA THR A 44 12.91 -3.16 5.36
C THR A 44 12.03 -3.91 6.35
N VAL A 45 10.91 -4.49 5.90
CA VAL A 45 9.92 -5.15 6.75
C VAL A 45 9.76 -6.63 6.40
N ASP A 46 9.45 -7.43 7.41
CA ASP A 46 9.18 -8.86 7.26
C ASP A 46 7.97 -9.16 6.35
N ASP A 47 7.90 -10.39 5.85
CA ASP A 47 6.82 -10.86 4.97
C ASP A 47 5.42 -10.68 5.58
N ALA A 48 5.28 -10.81 6.89
CA ALA A 48 4.01 -10.57 7.60
C ALA A 48 3.57 -9.11 7.47
N THR A 49 4.49 -8.17 7.69
CA THR A 49 4.26 -6.72 7.53
C THR A 49 3.97 -6.39 6.08
N ARG A 50 4.74 -6.96 5.15
CA ARG A 50 4.55 -6.77 3.71
C ARG A 50 3.14 -7.18 3.28
N ARG A 51 2.65 -8.30 3.77
CA ARG A 51 1.29 -8.78 3.51
C ARG A 51 0.23 -7.86 4.11
N ALA A 52 0.47 -7.33 5.32
CA ALA A 52 -0.43 -6.36 5.95
C ALA A 52 -0.48 -5.02 5.19
N VAL A 53 0.66 -4.51 4.71
CA VAL A 53 0.72 -3.32 3.84
C VAL A 53 -0.08 -3.53 2.56
N LEU A 54 0.05 -4.71 1.95
CA LEU A 54 -0.67 -5.05 0.73
C LEU A 54 -2.19 -5.08 0.96
N ASP A 55 -2.63 -5.69 2.05
CA ASP A 55 -4.05 -5.79 2.41
C ASP A 55 -4.65 -4.41 2.71
N GLU A 56 -3.94 -3.57 3.46
CA GLU A 56 -4.36 -2.19 3.73
C GLU A 56 -4.41 -1.34 2.46
N LEU A 57 -3.38 -1.39 1.60
CA LEU A 57 -3.41 -0.68 0.32
C LEU A 57 -4.64 -1.09 -0.50
N LYS A 58 -4.93 -2.39 -0.59
CA LYS A 58 -6.12 -2.90 -1.29
C LYS A 58 -7.42 -2.46 -0.64
N ALA A 59 -7.51 -2.46 0.70
CA ALA A 59 -8.68 -2.02 1.43
C ALA A 59 -8.95 -0.52 1.23
N VAL A 60 -7.92 0.31 1.31
CA VAL A 60 -7.98 1.75 1.02
C VAL A 60 -8.40 1.96 -0.43
N MET A 61 -7.79 1.26 -1.39
CA MET A 61 -8.15 1.34 -2.81
C MET A 61 -9.60 0.92 -3.08
N ALA A 62 -10.12 -0.11 -2.41
CA ALA A 62 -11.51 -0.53 -2.54
C ALA A 62 -12.50 0.55 -2.06
N VAL A 63 -12.12 1.34 -1.05
CA VAL A 63 -12.90 2.51 -0.61
C VAL A 63 -12.82 3.65 -1.62
N TYR A 64 -11.68 3.86 -2.28
CA TYR A 64 -11.55 4.85 -3.36
C TYR A 64 -12.36 4.47 -4.60
N ASP A 65 -12.36 3.20 -5.02
CA ASP A 65 -13.17 2.69 -6.14
C ASP A 65 -14.68 2.87 -5.90
N ALA A 66 -15.13 2.69 -4.65
CA ALA A 66 -16.53 2.88 -4.28
C ALA A 66 -16.96 4.36 -4.16
N ARG A 67 -16.00 5.29 -4.03
CA ARG A 67 -16.28 6.72 -3.81
C ARG A 67 -16.15 7.56 -5.06
N ASP A 68 -15.36 7.12 -6.01
CA ASP A 68 -15.16 7.79 -7.28
C ASP A 68 -15.74 6.89 -8.37
N GLY A 69 -16.98 7.17 -8.79
CA GLY A 69 -17.56 6.52 -9.96
C GLY A 69 -16.73 6.83 -11.20
N GLY A 70 -15.69 6.03 -11.45
CA GLY A 70 -14.90 6.00 -12.66
C GLY A 70 -14.39 7.35 -13.17
N ALA A 71 -13.49 8.03 -12.46
CA ALA A 71 -12.64 9.05 -13.08
C ALA A 71 -11.17 8.64 -13.08
N SER A 72 -10.82 7.82 -14.08
CA SER A 72 -9.57 7.88 -14.85
C SER A 72 -8.47 8.76 -14.23
N CYS A 73 -7.47 8.14 -13.60
CA CYS A 73 -6.15 8.76 -13.50
C CYS A 73 -5.66 9.08 -14.92
N LYS A 74 -5.84 10.33 -15.38
CA LYS A 74 -4.92 10.92 -16.34
C LYS A 74 -3.70 11.34 -15.54
N VAL A 75 -2.63 10.55 -15.64
CA VAL A 75 -1.30 11.04 -15.36
C VAL A 75 -0.94 11.97 -16.53
N GLU A 76 -0.64 13.24 -16.25
CA GLU A 76 -0.07 14.18 -17.23
C GLU A 76 1.41 13.91 -17.46
#